data_AF-A0AB34HE26-F1
#
_entry.id   AF-A0AB34HE26-F1
#
_cell.length_a   1.000
_cell.length_b   1.000
_cell.length_c   1.000
_cell.angle_alpha   90.00
_cell.angle_beta   90.00
_cell.angle_gamma   90.00
#
_symmetry.space_group_name_H-M   'P 1'
#
loop_
_entity.id
_entity.type
_entity.pdbx_description
1 polymer ?
#
loop_
_entity_poly.entity_id
_entity_poly.type
_entity_poly.pdbx_seq_one_letter_code
_entity_poly.pdbx_strand_id
1 'polypeptide(L)'
;MASSDLEQLCSHINEKIGNIKKTLSLRNCGQEPTLKTIFNKIGDEIIVVNELLNKLELEIQYQEQTNSSLKELFECLEEDYKDVEHLKENIPPHLPQVTVTQNL
;
A
#
# COMPACT_ATOMS: atom_id res chain seq x y z
N MET A 1 28.24 42.47 -12.94
CA MET A 1 28.71 43.45 -11.93
C MET A 1 29.39 42.63 -10.83
N ALA A 2 30.68 42.85 -10.59
CA ALA A 2 31.35 42.22 -9.46
C ALA A 2 30.71 42.72 -8.16
N SER A 3 30.41 41.82 -7.24
CA SER A 3 29.92 42.16 -5.91
C SER A 3 30.97 43.00 -5.19
N SER A 4 30.53 44.01 -4.43
CA SER A 4 31.48 44.87 -3.71
C SER A 4 32.24 44.09 -2.64
N ASP A 5 33.45 44.51 -2.28
CA ASP A 5 34.23 43.86 -1.21
C ASP A 5 33.43 43.73 0.10
N LEU A 6 32.56 44.70 0.38
CA LEU A 6 31.65 44.68 1.53
C LEU A 6 30.60 43.56 1.41
N GLU A 7 29.98 43.39 0.25
CA GLU A 7 29.00 42.33 0.02
C GLU A 7 29.63 40.94 0.08
N GLN A 8 30.85 40.79 -0.45
CA GLN A 8 31.60 39.54 -0.36
C GLN A 8 31.93 39.21 1.11
N LEU A 9 32.37 40.21 1.88
CA LEU A 9 32.62 40.05 3.32
C LEU A 9 31.34 39.70 4.10
N CYS A 10 30.22 40.40 3.83
CA CYS A 10 28.92 40.11 4.44
C CYS A 10 28.47 38.68 4.13
N SER A 11 28.62 38.22 2.89
CA SER A 11 28.28 36.86 2.48
C SER A 11 29.12 35.83 3.23
N HIS A 12 30.44 36.05 3.33
CA HIS A 12 31.33 35.18 4.07
C HIS A 12 31.00 35.09 5.57
N ILE A 13 30.69 36.23 6.19
CA ILE A 13 30.26 36.29 7.60
C ILE A 13 28.94 35.54 7.79
N ASN A 14 27.96 35.79 6.92
CA ASN A 14 26.65 35.12 6.99
C ASN A 14 26.76 33.62 6.78
N GLU A 15 27.65 33.17 5.90
CA GLU A 15 27.96 31.75 5.72
C GLU A 15 28.51 31.14 7.01
N LYS A 16 29.50 31.79 7.64
CA LYS A 16 30.04 31.33 8.94
C LYS A 16 28.97 31.29 10.02
N ILE A 17 28.13 32.31 10.12
CA ILE A 17 26.99 32.34 11.06
C ILE A 17 26.04 31.17 10.77
N GLY A 18 25.71 30.92 9.51
CA GLY A 18 24.87 29.80 9.08
C GLY A 18 25.47 28.45 9.47
N ASN A 19 26.77 28.27 9.25
CA ASN A 19 27.48 27.05 9.62
C ASN A 19 27.50 26.84 11.13
N ILE A 20 27.74 27.88 11.92
CA ILE A 20 27.68 27.80 13.39
C ILE A 20 26.28 27.37 13.83
N LYS A 21 25.22 27.99 13.28
CA LYS A 21 23.83 27.62 13.61
C LYS A 21 23.54 26.15 13.29
N LYS A 22 23.94 25.67 12.11
CA LYS A 22 23.75 24.26 11.71
C LYS A 22 24.47 23.30 12.66
N THR A 23 25.74 23.58 12.99
CA THR A 23 26.54 22.75 13.89
C THR A 23 25.96 22.73 15.31
N LEU A 24 25.47 23.88 15.80
CA LEU A 24 24.78 23.95 17.10
C LEU A 24 23.48 23.13 17.09
N SER A 25 22.67 23.23 16.04
CA SER A 25 21.46 22.41 15.92
C SER A 25 21.79 20.92 15.88
N LEU A 26 22.80 20.51 15.10
CA LEU A 26 23.25 19.12 15.05
C LEU A 26 23.69 18.61 16.44
N ARG A 27 24.47 19.41 17.17
CA ARG A 27 24.86 19.11 18.55
C ARG A 27 23.64 18.96 19.45
N ASN A 28 22.68 19.88 19.37
CA ASN A 28 21.47 19.85 20.19
C ASN A 28 20.65 18.59 19.91
N CYS A 29 20.46 18.20 18.65
CA CYS A 29 19.76 16.95 18.31
C CYS A 29 20.43 15.70 18.90
N GLY A 30 21.76 15.70 19.03
CA GLY A 30 22.52 14.57 19.57
C GLY A 30 22.71 14.56 21.09
N GLN A 31 22.65 15.71 21.76
CA GLN A 31 22.98 15.87 23.18
C GLN A 31 21.79 16.28 24.06
N GLU A 32 20.83 17.03 23.52
CA GLU A 32 19.65 17.42 24.28
C GLU A 32 18.70 16.20 24.41
N PRO A 33 18.40 15.74 25.63
CA PRO A 33 17.69 14.48 25.83
C PRO A 33 16.29 14.45 25.19
N THR A 34 15.55 15.54 25.23
CA THR A 34 14.16 15.61 24.73
C THR A 34 14.13 15.42 23.21
N LEU A 35 14.95 16.18 22.50
CA LEU A 35 15.13 16.10 21.05
C LEU A 35 15.66 14.73 20.66
N LYS A 36 16.67 14.20 21.36
CA LYS A 36 17.20 12.87 21.09
C LYS A 36 16.12 11.78 21.24
N THR A 37 15.29 11.85 22.28
CA THR A 37 14.17 10.93 22.45
C THR A 37 13.16 11.05 21.32
N ILE A 38 12.82 12.26 20.87
CA ILE A 38 11.91 12.48 19.74
C ILE A 38 12.51 11.90 18.44
N PHE A 39 13.79 12.15 18.16
CA PHE A 39 14.47 11.60 16.98
C PHE A 39 14.50 10.07 16.99
N ASN A 40 14.77 9.46 18.15
CA ASN A 40 14.73 8.01 18.28
C ASN A 40 13.32 7.47 18.04
N LYS A 41 12.28 8.10 18.61
CA LYS A 41 10.88 7.70 18.36
C LYS A 41 10.52 7.76 16.88
N ILE A 42 10.92 8.83 16.20
CA ILE A 42 10.73 8.95 14.74
C ILE A 42 11.45 7.81 14.01
N GLY A 43 12.70 7.50 14.40
CA GLY A 43 13.46 6.39 13.84
C GLY A 43 12.76 5.04 14.04
N ASP A 44 12.29 4.76 15.26
CA ASP A 44 11.59 3.53 15.60
C ASP A 44 10.26 3.41 14.84
N GLU A 45 9.50 4.49 14.74
CA GLU A 45 8.24 4.54 13.97
C GLU A 45 8.48 4.32 12.48
N ILE A 46 9.56 4.85 11.90
CA ILE A 46 9.93 4.60 10.49
C ILE A 46 10.19 3.11 10.26
N ILE A 47 10.88 2.43 11.19
CA ILE A 47 11.12 0.98 11.10
C ILE A 47 9.78 0.22 11.14
N VAL A 48 8.89 0.57 12.06
CA VAL A 48 7.57 -0.06 12.17
C VAL A 48 6.74 0.16 10.89
N VAL A 49 6.73 1.37 10.35
CA VAL A 49 6.04 1.69 9.08
C VAL A 49 6.59 0.85 7.94
N ASN A 50 7.92 0.69 7.84
CA ASN A 50 8.54 -0.15 6.82
C ASN A 50 8.05 -1.61 6.89
N GLU A 51 7.98 -2.19 8.10
CA GLU A 51 7.47 -3.55 8.27
C GLU A 51 5.97 -3.68 7.97
N LEU A 52 5.19 -2.64 8.26
CA LEU A 52 3.77 -2.60 7.88
C LEU A 52 3.60 -2.56 6.36
N LEU A 53 4.47 -1.83 5.64
CA LEU A 53 4.47 -1.81 4.18
C LEU A 53 4.80 -3.17 3.59
N ASN A 54 5.79 -3.89 4.14
CA ASN A 54 6.12 -5.25 3.72
C ASN A 54 4.90 -6.20 3.87
N LYS A 55 4.18 -6.10 5.00
CA LYS A 55 2.98 -6.90 5.24
C LYS A 55 1.85 -6.56 4.27
N LEU A 56 1.65 -5.27 4.01
CA LEU A 56 0.64 -4.80 3.06
C LEU A 56 0.93 -5.32 1.65
N GLU A 57 2.19 -5.32 1.22
CA GLU A 57 2.59 -5.86 -0.08
C GLU A 57 2.22 -7.34 -0.21
N LEU A 58 2.51 -8.16 0.81
CA LEU A 58 2.13 -9.57 0.83
C LEU A 58 0.61 -9.77 0.80
N GLU A 59 -0.14 -8.97 1.55
CA GLU A 59 -1.60 -9.05 1.58
C GLU A 59 -2.20 -8.71 0.21
N ILE A 60 -1.66 -7.69 -0.47
CA ILE A 60 -2.08 -7.33 -1.84
C ILE A 60 -1.84 -8.50 -2.78
N GLN A 61 -0.65 -9.11 -2.75
CA GLN A 61 -0.34 -10.26 -3.61
C GLN A 61 -1.30 -11.44 -3.37
N TYR A 62 -1.59 -11.76 -2.11
CA TYR A 62 -2.55 -12.80 -1.76
C TYR A 62 -3.96 -12.47 -2.25
N GLN A 63 -4.39 -11.21 -2.10
CA GLN A 63 -5.70 -10.76 -2.55
C GLN A 63 -5.83 -10.81 -4.08
N GLU A 64 -4.80 -10.44 -4.82
CA GLU A 64 -4.77 -10.51 -6.29
C GLU A 64 -4.88 -11.97 -6.78
N GLN A 65 -4.14 -12.88 -6.15
CA GLN A 65 -4.24 -14.31 -6.45
C GLN A 65 -5.65 -14.83 -6.15
N THR A 66 -6.18 -14.54 -4.97
CA THR A 66 -7.52 -14.97 -4.54
C THR A 66 -8.59 -14.46 -5.49
N ASN A 67 -8.50 -13.18 -5.89
CA ASN A 67 -9.42 -12.58 -6.85
C ASN A 67 -9.35 -13.26 -8.23
N SER A 68 -8.16 -13.70 -8.65
CA SER A 68 -7.99 -14.42 -9.92
C SER A 68 -8.67 -15.79 -9.86
N SER A 69 -8.44 -16.56 -8.80
CA SER A 69 -9.11 -17.85 -8.59
C SER A 69 -10.63 -17.72 -8.46
N LEU A 70 -11.13 -16.63 -7.85
CA LEU A 70 -12.57 -16.37 -7.78
C LEU A 70 -13.19 -16.12 -9.16
N LYS A 71 -12.47 -15.47 -10.08
CA LYS A 71 -12.93 -15.28 -11.46
C LYS A 71 -13.00 -16.60 -12.21
N GLU A 72 -11.96 -17.43 -12.09
CA GLU A 72 -11.94 -18.78 -12.68
C GLU A 72 -13.13 -19.61 -12.20
N LEU A 73 -13.41 -19.60 -10.88
CA LEU A 73 -14.57 -20.30 -10.32
C LEU A 73 -15.90 -19.77 -10.89
N PHE A 74 -16.02 -18.45 -11.06
CA PHE A 74 -17.22 -17.84 -11.62
C PHE A 74 -17.43 -18.27 -13.08
N GLU A 75 -16.36 -18.29 -13.88
CA GLU A 75 -16.41 -18.75 -15.28
C GLU A 75 -16.85 -20.21 -15.38
N CYS A 76 -16.30 -21.10 -14.53
CA CYS A 76 -16.75 -22.50 -14.48
C CYS A 76 -18.23 -22.64 -14.10
N LEU A 77 -18.69 -21.87 -13.10
CA LEU A 77 -20.09 -21.93 -12.67
C LEU A 77 -21.03 -21.40 -13.75
N GLU A 78 -20.61 -20.39 -14.52
CA GLU A 78 -21.39 -19.85 -15.62
C GLU A 78 -21.55 -20.89 -16.75
N GLU A 79 -20.50 -21.66 -17.03
CA GLU A 79 -20.54 -22.78 -17.98
C GLU A 79 -21.50 -23.89 -17.49
N ASP A 80 -21.35 -24.34 -16.24
CA ASP A 80 -22.23 -25.35 -15.63
C ASP A 80 -23.71 -24.91 -15.66
N TYR A 81 -23.97 -23.63 -15.38
CA TYR A 81 -25.32 -23.08 -15.43
C TYR A 81 -25.90 -23.10 -16.86
N LYS A 82 -25.11 -22.72 -17.87
CA LYS A 82 -25.51 -22.77 -19.28
C LYS A 82 -25.83 -24.19 -19.73
N ASP A 83 -25.03 -25.16 -19.30
CA ASP A 83 -25.27 -26.58 -19.60
C ASP A 83 -26.58 -27.08 -18.99
N VAL A 84 -26.86 -26.72 -17.73
CA VAL A 84 -28.13 -27.08 -17.07
C VAL A 84 -29.33 -26.40 -17.75
N GLU A 85 -29.23 -25.13 -18.14
CA GLU A 85 -30.28 -24.45 -18.91
C GLU A 85 -30.53 -25.14 -20.25
N HIS A 86 -29.46 -25.44 -21.00
CA HIS A 86 -29.59 -26.12 -22.28
C HIS A 86 -30.26 -27.50 -22.14
N LEU A 87 -29.89 -28.28 -21.10
CA LEU A 87 -30.53 -29.56 -20.81
C LEU A 87 -32.01 -29.41 -20.45
N LYS A 88 -32.36 -28.39 -19.64
CA LYS A 88 -33.75 -28.08 -19.25
C LYS A 88 -34.61 -27.72 -20.47
N GLU A 89 -34.07 -26.97 -21.43
CA GLU A 89 -34.78 -26.56 -22.64
C GLU A 89 -34.92 -27.68 -23.68
N ASN A 90 -34.02 -28.66 -23.67
CA ASN A 90 -33.94 -29.72 -24.68
C ASN A 90 -34.35 -31.11 -24.17
N ILE A 91 -35.24 -31.18 -23.16
CA ILE A 91 -35.74 -32.46 -22.63
C ILE A 91 -36.54 -33.19 -23.73
N PRO A 92 -36.12 -34.41 -24.12
CA PRO A 92 -36.85 -35.18 -25.12
C PRO A 92 -38.27 -35.55 -24.66
N PRO A 93 -39.29 -35.44 -25.53
CA PRO A 93 -40.69 -35.64 -25.16
C PRO A 93 -41.05 -37.08 -24.79
N HIS A 94 -40.16 -38.04 -25.08
CA HIS A 94 -40.33 -39.46 -24.74
C HIS A 94 -39.75 -39.82 -23.37
N LEU A 95 -39.08 -38.90 -22.69
CA LEU A 95 -38.60 -39.12 -21.32
C LEU A 95 -39.74 -38.93 -20.30
N PRO A 96 -39.71 -39.66 -19.17
CA PRO A 96 -40.68 -39.48 -18.10
C PRO A 96 -40.65 -38.04 -17.57
N GLN A 97 -41.79 -37.35 -17.57
CA GLN A 97 -41.87 -36.01 -16.97
C GLN A 97 -41.80 -36.14 -15.45
N VAL A 98 -40.72 -35.61 -14.87
CA VAL A 98 -40.60 -35.45 -13.43
C VAL A 98 -41.46 -34.26 -13.01
N THR A 99 -42.62 -34.55 -12.42
CA THR A 99 -43.44 -33.52 -11.77
C THR A 99 -42.74 -33.12 -10.48
N VAL A 100 -42.09 -31.94 -10.49
CA VAL A 100 -41.56 -31.34 -9.27
C VAL A 100 -42.76 -30.97 -8.41
N THR A 101 -43.07 -31.82 -7.43
CA THR A 101 -43.97 -31.45 -6.34
C THR A 101 -43.25 -30.37 -5.53
N GLN A 102 -43.73 -29.13 -5.64
CA GLN A 102 -43.31 -28.05 -4.75
C GLN A 102 -43.72 -28.45 -3.32
N ASN A 103 -42.77 -28.98 -2.55
CA ASN A 103 -42.92 -29.05 -1.11
C ASN A 103 -42.75 -27.62 -0.60
N LEU A 104 -43.87 -27.03 -0.18
CA LEU A 104 -43.98 -25.77 0.56
C LEU A 104 -43.21 -25.83 1.89
#